data_AF-A0AAD8W7E4-F1
#
_entry.id   AF-A0AAD8W7E4-F1
#
_cell.length_a   1.000
_cell.length_b   1.000
_cell.length_c   1.000
_cell.angle_alpha   90.00
_cell.angle_beta   90.00
_cell.angle_gamma   90.00
#
_symmetry.space_group_name_H-M   'P 1'
#
loop_
_entity.id
_entity.type
_entity.pdbx_description
1 polymer ?
#
loop_
_entity_poly.entity_id
_entity_poly.type
_entity_poly.pdbx_seq_one_letter_code
_entity_poly.pdbx_strand_id
1 'polypeptide(L)'
;MFCRIEVPTLEVQVSGHGQRRHHRRRRHQVHAALGPVYAAMRDAFRRRVRVPVSAPLGGFDTCYNVTVRVPSVALALSGGPAVTLPEENVMIHSSSGSVTCLAMAAGPLDGVNAGLNVLASMQQQNHRVLFDVANRRVGFSCEFCTT
;
A
#
# COMPACT_ATOMS: atom_id res chain seq x y z
N MET A 1 -18.00 -2.78 -10.50
CA MET A 1 -17.09 -3.86 -10.96
C MET A 1 -15.74 -3.66 -10.30
N PHE A 2 -15.42 -4.47 -9.29
CA PHE A 2 -14.17 -4.40 -8.53
C PHE A 2 -13.09 -5.27 -9.21
N CYS A 3 -11.83 -4.83 -9.21
CA CYS A 3 -10.73 -5.73 -9.57
C CYS A 3 -10.42 -6.62 -8.38
N ARG A 4 -10.77 -7.89 -8.44
CA ARG A 4 -10.34 -8.87 -7.45
C ARG A 4 -8.98 -9.40 -7.92
N ILE A 5 -7.90 -8.95 -7.28
CA ILE A 5 -6.57 -9.55 -7.47
C ILE A 5 -6.44 -10.63 -6.41
N GLU A 6 -6.63 -11.89 -6.82
CA GLU A 6 -6.41 -13.05 -5.94
C GLU A 6 -4.91 -13.35 -5.90
N VAL A 7 -4.24 -12.85 -4.88
CA VAL A 7 -2.84 -13.17 -4.60
C VAL A 7 -2.82 -14.41 -3.72
N PRO A 8 -2.06 -15.48 -4.05
CA PRO A 8 -1.95 -16.65 -3.19
C PRO A 8 -1.35 -16.22 -1.84
N THR A 9 -2.11 -16.43 -0.77
CA THR A 9 -1.74 -16.27 0.65
C THR A 9 -0.90 -15.02 0.94
N LEU A 10 -1.57 -13.89 1.13
CA LEU A 10 -0.96 -12.68 1.68
C LEU A 10 -0.61 -12.93 3.16
N GLU A 11 0.58 -13.46 3.45
CA GLU A 11 1.13 -13.35 4.80
C GLU A 11 1.51 -11.89 5.04
N VAL A 12 0.62 -11.18 5.73
CA VAL A 12 0.86 -9.80 6.15
C VAL A 12 1.81 -9.84 7.34
N GLN A 13 3.08 -9.51 7.11
CA GLN A 13 3.97 -9.15 8.21
C GLN A 13 3.89 -7.64 8.45
N VAL A 14 3.28 -7.26 9.56
CA VAL A 14 3.30 -5.86 10.04
C VAL A 14 4.63 -5.63 10.73
N SER A 15 5.54 -4.89 10.09
CA SER A 15 6.82 -4.51 10.69
C SER A 15 6.59 -3.46 11.77
N GLY A 16 6.42 -3.90 13.01
CA GLY A 16 6.42 -3.04 14.20
C GLY A 16 7.84 -2.77 14.67
N HIS A 17 8.51 -1.76 14.13
CA HIS A 17 9.79 -1.31 14.70
C HIS A 17 9.52 -0.37 15.89
N GLY A 18 9.54 -0.94 17.10
CA GLY A 18 9.71 -0.16 18.32
C GLY A 18 11.07 0.51 18.31
N GLN A 19 11.11 1.83 18.14
CA GLN A 19 12.30 2.63 18.40
C GLN A 19 11.90 4.03 18.89
N ARG A 20 11.97 4.20 20.21
CA ARG A 20 12.13 5.51 20.85
C ARG A 20 13.41 6.14 20.32
N ARG A 21 13.34 7.07 19.36
CA ARG A 21 14.21 8.26 19.29
C ARG A 21 13.51 9.34 18.47
N HIS A 22 13.39 10.52 19.07
CA HIS A 22 12.96 11.75 18.42
C HIS A 22 13.83 12.04 17.20
N HIS A 23 13.35 11.71 16.01
CA HIS A 23 13.83 12.33 14.78
C HIS A 23 12.66 12.42 13.81
N ARG A 24 12.19 13.66 13.61
CA ARG A 24 11.09 14.02 12.72
C ARG A 24 11.52 13.85 11.26
N ARG A 25 11.82 12.63 10.83
CA ARG A 25 11.79 12.27 9.41
C ARG A 25 10.37 11.86 9.13
N ARG A 26 9.65 12.65 8.33
CA ARG A 26 8.48 12.15 7.61
C ARG A 26 8.97 11.08 6.65
N ARG A 27 9.18 9.85 7.15
CA ARG A 27 9.37 8.69 6.28
C ARG A 27 8.00 8.50 5.64
N HIS A 28 7.88 8.95 4.39
CA HIS A 28 6.82 8.49 3.51
C HIS A 28 6.92 6.96 3.53
N GLN A 29 5.98 6.32 4.21
CA GLN A 29 6.05 4.89 4.43
C GLN A 29 5.67 4.21 3.13
N VAL A 30 6.68 3.70 2.44
CA VAL A 30 6.54 3.03 1.14
C VAL A 30 6.07 1.60 1.40
N HIS A 31 5.03 1.20 0.68
CA HIS A 31 4.58 -0.18 0.63
C HIS A 31 5.49 -0.96 -0.28
N ALA A 32 5.99 -2.07 0.23
CA ALA A 32 6.88 -2.96 -0.49
C ALA A 32 6.12 -4.28 -0.73
N ALA A 33 5.89 -4.64 -1.98
CA ALA A 33 5.33 -5.93 -2.34
C ALA A 33 6.36 -6.76 -3.12
N LEU A 34 6.23 -8.08 -3.04
CA LEU A 34 7.00 -9.00 -3.86
C LEU A 34 6.94 -8.59 -5.33
N GLY A 35 8.07 -8.64 -6.04
CA GLY A 35 8.19 -8.16 -7.42
C GLY A 35 7.04 -8.56 -8.35
N PRO A 36 6.64 -9.84 -8.41
CA PRO A 36 5.51 -10.28 -9.23
C PRO A 36 4.15 -9.72 -8.78
N VAL A 37 3.91 -9.65 -7.47
CA VAL A 37 2.65 -9.13 -6.89
C VAL A 37 2.54 -7.64 -7.17
N TYR A 38 3.62 -6.90 -6.95
CA TYR A 38 3.71 -5.48 -7.25
C TYR A 38 3.48 -5.21 -8.74
N ALA A 39 4.16 -5.94 -9.64
CA ALA A 39 4.02 -5.76 -11.08
C ALA A 39 2.57 -5.99 -11.55
N ALA A 40 1.93 -7.07 -11.09
CA ALA A 40 0.55 -7.37 -11.43
C ALA A 40 -0.43 -6.26 -10.99
N MET A 41 -0.25 -5.77 -9.75
CA MET A 41 -1.06 -4.70 -9.17
C MET A 41 -0.86 -3.36 -9.90
N ARG A 42 0.41 -2.98 -10.12
CA ARG A 42 0.81 -1.77 -10.86
C ARG A 42 0.23 -1.76 -12.28
N ASP A 43 0.36 -2.87 -13.00
CA ASP A 43 -0.07 -2.94 -14.39
C ASP A 43 -1.61 -2.92 -14.47
N ALA A 44 -2.31 -3.56 -13.53
CA ALA A 44 -3.77 -3.48 -13.43
C ALA A 44 -4.26 -2.08 -13.07
N PHE A 45 -3.53 -1.35 -12.24
CA PHE A 45 -3.81 0.05 -11.91
C PHE A 45 -3.65 0.95 -13.15
N ARG A 46 -2.50 0.86 -13.83
CA ARG A 46 -2.19 1.65 -15.05
C ARG A 46 -3.21 1.42 -16.17
N ARG A 47 -3.64 0.16 -16.39
CA ARG A 47 -4.68 -0.17 -17.39
C ARG A 47 -6.04 0.50 -17.13
N ARG A 48 -6.36 0.79 -15.87
CA ARG A 48 -7.62 1.46 -15.48
C ARG A 48 -7.52 2.98 -15.56
N VAL A 49 -6.38 3.53 -15.17
CA VAL A 49 -6.16 4.98 -15.18
C VAL A 49 -6.06 5.51 -16.61
N ARG A 50 -5.39 4.78 -17.52
CA ARG A 50 -5.25 5.14 -18.96
C ARG A 50 -4.63 6.52 -19.21
N VAL A 51 -3.75 6.96 -18.32
CA VAL A 51 -2.96 8.19 -18.46
C VAL A 51 -1.48 7.83 -18.53
N PRO A 52 -0.67 8.49 -19.36
CA PRO A 52 0.77 8.31 -19.36
C PRO A 52 1.38 8.59 -17.98
N VAL A 53 2.32 7.74 -17.58
CA VAL A 53 3.05 7.89 -16.32
C VAL A 53 4.12 8.97 -16.47
N SER A 54 4.23 9.86 -15.49
CA SER A 54 5.27 10.90 -15.43
C SER A 54 6.61 10.33 -14.95
N ALA A 55 7.61 11.21 -14.78
CA ALA A 55 8.84 10.83 -14.10
C ALA A 55 8.55 10.25 -12.69
N PRO A 56 9.30 9.23 -12.25
CA PRO A 56 9.15 8.62 -10.93
C PRO A 56 9.55 9.59 -9.83
N LEU A 57 9.02 9.35 -8.62
CA LEU A 57 9.33 10.14 -7.43
C LEU A 57 9.89 9.24 -6.33
N GLY A 58 11.21 9.26 -6.14
CA GLY A 58 11.88 8.40 -5.17
C GLY A 58 11.64 6.91 -5.47
N GLY A 59 11.05 6.18 -4.51
CA GLY A 59 10.72 4.76 -4.65
C GLY A 59 9.42 4.47 -5.43
N PHE A 60 8.68 5.49 -5.87
CA PHE A 60 7.40 5.33 -6.54
C PHE A 60 7.55 5.45 -8.06
N ASP A 61 7.21 4.40 -8.80
CA ASP A 61 7.42 4.31 -10.26
C ASP A 61 6.18 4.71 -11.10
N THR A 62 5.02 4.85 -10.45
CA THR A 62 3.73 5.10 -11.11
C THR A 62 3.19 6.44 -10.61
N CYS A 63 3.62 7.50 -11.28
CA CYS A 63 3.29 8.88 -10.94
C CYS A 63 2.53 9.58 -12.08
N TYR A 64 1.78 10.62 -11.75
CA TYR A 64 0.99 11.43 -12.67
C TYR A 64 1.16 12.90 -12.34
N ASN A 65 1.32 13.74 -13.36
CA ASN A 65 1.37 15.21 -13.27
C ASN A 65 0.03 15.88 -13.58
N VAL A 66 -1.02 15.08 -13.82
CA VAL A 66 -2.40 15.50 -14.04
C VAL A 66 -3.29 14.80 -13.02
N THR A 67 -4.47 15.37 -12.77
CA THR A 67 -5.49 14.72 -11.95
C THR A 67 -5.98 13.45 -12.65
N VAL A 68 -5.99 12.34 -11.91
CA VAL A 68 -6.45 11.04 -12.41
C VAL A 68 -7.62 10.54 -11.57
N ARG A 69 -8.54 9.81 -12.20
CA ARG A 69 -9.57 9.08 -11.45
C ARG A 69 -8.94 7.83 -10.86
N VAL A 70 -8.79 7.79 -9.54
CA VAL A 70 -8.17 6.66 -8.85
C VAL A 70 -9.11 5.45 -8.88
N PRO A 71 -8.67 4.29 -9.40
CA PRO A 71 -9.47 3.08 -9.34
C PRO A 71 -9.56 2.57 -7.90
N SER A 72 -10.71 1.99 -7.52
CA SER A 72 -10.86 1.32 -6.24
C SER A 72 -9.87 0.15 -6.13
N VAL A 73 -9.13 0.13 -5.02
CA VAL A 73 -8.19 -0.94 -4.66
C VAL A 73 -8.66 -1.58 -3.37
N ALA A 74 -8.64 -2.91 -3.30
CA ALA A 74 -9.01 -3.65 -2.12
C ALA A 74 -8.02 -4.77 -1.84
N LEU A 75 -7.77 -5.03 -0.55
CA LEU A 75 -6.96 -6.15 -0.07
C LEU A 75 -7.89 -7.33 0.20
N ALA A 76 -7.70 -8.42 -0.54
CA ALA A 76 -8.38 -9.68 -0.28
C ALA A 76 -7.57 -10.49 0.73
N LEU A 77 -8.11 -10.65 1.94
CA LEU A 77 -7.50 -11.45 3.00
C LEU A 77 -8.19 -12.80 3.09
N SER A 78 -7.41 -13.86 3.26
CA SER A 78 -7.93 -15.23 3.37
C SER A 78 -8.94 -15.35 4.51
N GLY A 79 -10.13 -15.88 4.21
CA GLY A 79 -11.17 -16.14 5.20
C GLY A 79 -11.89 -14.90 5.74
N GLY A 80 -11.79 -13.75 5.06
CA GLY A 80 -12.47 -12.51 5.46
C GLY A 80 -13.01 -11.69 4.28
N PRO A 81 -13.73 -10.59 4.56
CA PRO A 81 -14.15 -9.64 3.53
C PRO A 81 -12.94 -8.89 2.95
N ALA A 82 -13.09 -8.40 1.73
CA ALA A 82 -12.07 -7.53 1.13
C ALA A 82 -12.05 -6.17 1.84
N VAL A 83 -10.86 -5.69 2.19
CA VAL A 83 -10.65 -4.38 2.80
C VAL A 83 -10.44 -3.37 1.68
N THR A 84 -11.42 -2.50 1.45
CA THR A 84 -11.30 -1.45 0.43
C THR A 84 -10.47 -0.30 0.98
N LEU A 85 -9.40 0.04 0.27
CA LEU A 85 -8.53 1.14 0.65
C LEU A 85 -9.14 2.45 0.16
N PRO A 86 -9.24 3.48 1.03
CA PRO A 86 -9.65 4.79 0.59
C PRO A 86 -8.53 5.44 -0.25
N GLU A 87 -8.85 6.48 -1.01
CA GLU A 87 -7.95 7.03 -2.04
C GLU A 87 -6.62 7.53 -1.44
N GLU A 88 -6.68 8.13 -0.25
CA GLU A 88 -5.52 8.59 0.51
C GLU A 88 -4.59 7.46 0.96
N ASN A 89 -5.10 6.22 1.02
CA ASN A 89 -4.31 5.02 1.27
C ASN A 89 -3.75 4.42 -0.03
N VAL A 90 -4.19 4.84 -1.21
CA VAL A 90 -3.76 4.31 -2.52
C VAL A 90 -2.80 5.28 -3.22
N MET A 91 -2.92 6.58 -2.98
CA MET A 91 -2.13 7.61 -3.63
C MET A 91 -1.30 8.41 -2.62
N ILE A 92 -0.10 8.82 -3.03
CA ILE A 92 0.75 9.74 -2.29
C ILE A 92 0.98 11.01 -3.10
N HIS A 93 0.84 12.16 -2.45
CA HIS A 93 1.06 13.46 -3.07
C HIS A 93 2.46 13.98 -2.76
N SER A 94 3.12 14.55 -3.77
CA SER A 94 4.38 15.27 -3.59
C SER A 94 4.18 16.44 -2.63
N SER A 95 5.15 16.66 -1.74
CA SER A 95 5.17 17.84 -0.86
C SER A 95 5.60 19.13 -1.57
N SER A 96 6.14 19.03 -2.79
CA SER A 96 6.74 20.15 -3.53
C SER A 96 6.12 20.41 -4.91
N GLY A 97 4.98 19.78 -5.23
CA GLY A 97 4.32 19.99 -6.53
C GLY A 97 3.00 19.23 -6.68
N SER A 98 2.46 19.21 -7.89
CA SER A 98 1.18 18.57 -8.25
C SER A 98 1.30 17.08 -8.59
N VAL A 99 2.49 16.48 -8.46
CA VAL A 99 2.71 15.08 -8.79
C VAL A 99 2.08 14.19 -7.73
N THR A 100 1.29 13.22 -8.18
CA THR A 100 0.69 12.20 -7.33
C THR A 100 1.12 10.82 -7.83
N CYS A 101 1.52 9.93 -6.91
CA CYS A 101 2.00 8.60 -7.24
C CYS A 101 1.16 7.51 -6.57
N LEU A 102 1.14 6.33 -7.18
CA LEU A 102 0.67 5.10 -6.55
C LEU A 102 1.51 4.86 -5.29
N ALA A 103 0.86 4.71 -4.13
CA ALA A 103 1.50 4.53 -2.84
C ALA A 103 1.98 3.07 -2.61
N MET A 104 2.52 2.43 -3.65
CA MET A 104 3.08 1.07 -3.62
C MET A 104 4.33 0.99 -4.49
N ALA A 105 5.26 0.13 -4.08
CA ALA A 105 6.53 -0.09 -4.75
C ALA A 105 6.95 -1.57 -4.67
N ALA A 106 7.93 -1.93 -5.51
CA ALA A 106 8.61 -3.21 -5.39
C ALA A 106 9.39 -3.27 -4.07
N GLY A 107 9.30 -4.41 -3.39
CA GLY A 107 10.11 -4.71 -2.22
C GLY A 107 11.55 -5.07 -2.57
N PRO A 108 12.44 -5.11 -1.57
CA PRO A 108 13.83 -5.49 -1.77
C PRO A 108 13.94 -6.93 -2.30
N LEU A 109 14.89 -7.14 -3.22
CA LEU A 109 15.16 -8.45 -3.83
C LEU A 109 16.02 -9.34 -2.93
N ASP A 110 16.67 -8.73 -1.94
CA ASP A 110 17.62 -9.34 -1.01
C ASP A 110 17.38 -8.93 0.45
N GLY A 111 18.00 -9.65 1.38
CA GLY A 111 17.90 -9.40 2.81
C GLY A 111 16.68 -10.05 3.48
N VAL A 112 16.51 -9.77 4.78
CA VAL A 112 15.52 -10.44 5.65
C VAL A 112 14.06 -10.18 5.26
N ASN A 113 13.81 -9.16 4.43
CA ASN A 113 12.49 -8.81 3.93
C ASN A 113 12.27 -9.23 2.47
N ALA A 114 13.27 -9.83 1.82
CA ALA A 114 13.07 -10.46 0.53
C ALA A 114 12.06 -11.60 0.69
N GLY A 115 11.15 -11.73 -0.27
CA GLY A 115 10.10 -12.75 -0.16
C GLY A 115 8.79 -12.27 0.49
N LEU A 116 8.73 -11.05 1.03
CA LEU A 116 7.58 -10.59 1.83
C LEU A 116 6.72 -9.54 1.10
N ASN A 117 5.42 -9.56 1.40
CA ASN A 117 4.50 -8.47 1.11
C ASN A 117 4.30 -7.64 2.38
N VAL A 118 4.62 -6.35 2.31
CA VAL A 118 4.59 -5.43 3.46
C VAL A 118 3.46 -4.43 3.31
N LEU A 119 2.49 -4.50 4.22
CA LEU A 119 1.48 -3.46 4.41
C LEU A 119 2.04 -2.37 5.35
N ALA A 120 2.59 -1.30 4.80
CA ALA A 120 3.09 -0.15 5.56
C ALA A 120 1.97 0.79 6.07
N SER A 121 2.29 1.82 6.87
CA SER A 121 1.24 2.59 7.56
C SER A 121 0.29 3.37 6.64
N MET A 122 0.67 3.82 5.43
CA MET A 122 -0.30 4.53 4.57
C MET A 122 -1.53 3.67 4.24
N GLN A 123 -1.39 2.35 4.11
CA GLN A 123 -2.56 1.49 3.91
C GLN A 123 -3.28 1.10 5.20
N GLN A 124 -2.65 1.25 6.37
CA GLN A 124 -3.28 1.00 7.67
C GLN A 124 -3.97 2.24 8.25
N GLN A 125 -3.69 3.44 7.73
CA GLN A 125 -4.38 4.67 8.15
C GLN A 125 -5.89 4.52 7.98
N ASN A 126 -6.64 5.14 8.89
CA ASN A 126 -8.10 5.06 8.96
C ASN A 126 -8.66 3.63 9.10
N HIS A 127 -7.85 2.68 9.57
CA HIS A 127 -8.27 1.32 9.89
C HIS A 127 -7.80 0.93 11.29
N ARG A 128 -8.68 0.26 12.02
CA ARG A 128 -8.31 -0.54 13.19
C ARG A 128 -7.73 -1.85 12.72
N VAL A 129 -6.50 -2.15 13.14
CA VAL A 129 -5.84 -3.44 12.89
C VAL A 129 -5.78 -4.22 14.20
N LEU A 130 -6.40 -5.40 14.24
CA LEU A 130 -6.38 -6.30 15.38
C LEU A 130 -5.47 -7.49 15.09
N PHE A 131 -4.56 -7.79 16.01
CA PHE A 131 -3.70 -8.97 15.96
C PHE A 131 -4.21 -10.03 16.93
N ASP A 132 -4.85 -11.06 16.40
CA ASP A 132 -5.22 -12.24 17.17
C ASP A 132 -4.10 -13.28 17.04
N VAL A 133 -3.07 -13.10 17.88
CA VAL A 133 -1.86 -13.93 17.87
C VAL A 133 -2.17 -15.38 18.23
N ALA A 134 -3.11 -15.61 19.17
CA ALA A 134 -3.49 -16.95 19.61
C ALA A 134 -4.11 -17.75 18.47
N ASN A 135 -4.95 -17.13 17.65
CA ASN A 135 -5.62 -17.80 16.53
C ASN A 135 -4.93 -17.58 15.18
N ARG A 136 -3.78 -16.88 15.13
CA ARG A 136 -3.03 -16.53 13.91
C ARG A 136 -3.88 -15.77 12.88
N ARG A 137 -4.63 -14.76 13.34
CA ARG A 137 -5.50 -13.95 12.49
C ARG A 137 -5.17 -12.47 12.61
N VAL A 138 -5.37 -11.74 11.52
CA VAL A 138 -5.37 -10.28 11.50
C VAL A 138 -6.75 -9.80 11.09
N GLY A 139 -7.32 -8.88 11.87
CA GLY A 139 -8.61 -8.24 11.61
C GLY A 139 -8.42 -6.81 11.16
N PHE A 140 -9.25 -6.37 10.19
CA PHE A 140 -9.32 -4.99 9.74
C PHE A 140 -10.75 -4.47 9.91
N SER A 141 -10.89 -3.27 10.46
CA SER A 141 -12.14 -2.51 10.50
C SER A 141 -11.87 -1.07 10.12
N CYS A 142 -12.81 -0.41 9.44
CA CYS A 142 -12.70 1.04 9.23
C CYS A 142 -12.80 1.76 10.58
N GLU A 143 -11.89 2.70 10.83
CA GLU A 143 -11.88 3.57 12.02
C GLU A 143 -11.15 4.86 11.67
N PHE A 144 -11.86 5.98 11.58
CA PHE A 144 -11.27 7.26 11.22
C PHE A 144 -10.40 7.79 12.37
N CYS A 145 -9.20 8.28 12.06
CA CYS A 145 -8.38 8.98 13.04
C CYS A 145 -9.04 10.32 13.39
N THR A 146 -9.46 10.50 14.66
CA THR A 146 -9.92 11.81 15.16
C THR A 146 -8.71 12.69 15.48
N THR A 147 -8.78 13.97 15.09
CA THR A 147 -7.82 15.02 15.47
C THR A 147 -7.88 15.38 16.95
#